data_AF-A0A945HBV7-F1
#
_entry.id   AF-A0A945HBV7-F1
#
_cell.length_a   1.000
_cell.length_b   1.000
_cell.length_c   1.000
_cell.angle_alpha   90.00
_cell.angle_beta   90.00
_cell.angle_gamma   90.00
#
_symmetry.space_group_name_H-M   'P 1'
#
loop_
_entity.id
_entity.type
_entity.pdbx_description
1 polymer ?
#
loop_
_entity_poly.entity_id
_entity_poly.type
_entity_poly.pdbx_seq_one_letter_code
_entity_poly.pdbx_strand_id
1 'polypeptide(L)'
;PAIGPDGAVYVGSEDHKLYAFKSQPGLAKSGPAISSWPMFGKNSRRLPGLIEEDNETAPHIVFQPQSQTRPLGQQVALIAEIHGQGPFQYQWYKDGEPIVGQTQPMLSIGEATNDDTGDYFVNIENQFGLTRSFPVTLTIKPPKPAQIVLNPKPLKAEYGQTIQLKVTARGSGTVTFEWLKDGASLDIAQDRIEILDDYSPIEGYYSILTLKSLQTNDEGLYSVVASNQYGKMESTVAKLSVDPSHLFKFSITSLEDDGYLKIEAVGPINHKVVIQESTNFLKWKDMLTIPLSKPLPPADDSSGQPDLGLAELRLPVLPVGEDLEQKKVEIAVRLSKLAIAKWISDEQGIEVDPDSLEVELIFILSRDDTREQQLKQGYPLDPNHPEVLKRLEKGRFFRFKLIEALAPAP
;
A
#
# COMPACT_ATOMS: atom_id res chain seq x y z
N PRO A 1 2.81 50.74 -7.87
CA PRO A 1 3.78 49.74 -8.35
C PRO A 1 3.50 48.39 -7.68
N ALA A 2 3.83 47.26 -8.32
CA ALA A 2 3.64 45.92 -7.77
C ALA A 2 4.92 45.10 -7.89
N ILE A 3 5.18 44.17 -6.96
CA ILE A 3 6.35 43.30 -7.00
C ILE A 3 5.90 41.90 -7.45
N GLY A 4 6.47 41.42 -8.55
CA GLY A 4 6.20 40.09 -9.07
C GLY A 4 6.90 38.99 -8.26
N PRO A 5 6.43 37.73 -8.35
CA PRO A 5 7.03 36.59 -7.66
C PRO A 5 8.48 36.29 -8.11
N ASP A 6 8.95 36.89 -9.20
CA ASP A 6 10.32 36.81 -9.70
C ASP A 6 11.21 37.99 -9.23
N GLY A 7 10.70 38.82 -8.32
CA GLY A 7 11.38 39.99 -7.77
C GLY A 7 11.38 41.23 -8.68
N ALA A 8 10.71 41.19 -9.84
CA ALA A 8 10.60 42.35 -10.71
C ALA A 8 9.61 43.39 -10.15
N VAL A 9 9.96 44.67 -10.26
CA VAL A 9 9.09 45.78 -9.86
C VAL A 9 8.36 46.32 -11.09
N TYR A 10 7.03 46.30 -11.06
CA TYR A 10 6.15 46.77 -12.12
C TYR A 10 5.58 48.15 -11.79
N VAL A 11 5.66 49.08 -12.73
CA VAL A 11 5.17 50.45 -12.57
C VAL A 11 4.32 50.83 -13.78
N GLY A 12 3.06 51.18 -13.53
CA GLY A 12 2.20 51.79 -14.55
C GLY A 12 2.59 53.25 -14.76
N SER A 13 2.55 53.70 -16.01
CA SER A 13 2.89 55.06 -16.44
C SER A 13 1.68 55.74 -17.06
N GLU A 14 1.62 57.07 -17.00
CA GLU A 14 0.53 57.89 -17.54
C GLU A 14 0.45 57.84 -19.08
N ASP A 15 1.48 57.32 -19.76
CA ASP A 15 1.44 57.00 -21.19
C ASP A 15 0.69 55.68 -21.51
N HIS A 16 -0.06 55.15 -20.54
CA HIS A 16 -0.79 53.88 -20.60
C HIS A 16 0.09 52.64 -20.83
N LYS A 17 1.38 52.71 -20.47
CA LYS A 17 2.30 51.56 -20.53
C LYS A 17 2.66 51.03 -19.15
N LEU A 18 3.04 49.76 -19.12
CA LEU A 18 3.55 49.07 -17.93
C LEU A 18 5.05 48.83 -18.09
N TYR A 19 5.84 49.34 -17.15
CA TYR A 19 7.29 49.19 -17.12
C TYR A 19 7.69 48.16 -16.06
N ALA A 20 8.67 47.31 -16.36
CA ALA A 20 9.20 46.30 -15.45
C ALA A 20 10.69 46.51 -15.22
N PHE A 21 11.10 46.60 -13.95
CA PHE A 21 12.50 46.76 -13.52
C PHE A 21 12.96 45.48 -12.83
N LYS A 22 14.03 44.86 -13.32
CA LYS A 22 14.61 43.64 -12.76
C LYS A 22 16.12 43.84 -12.57
N SER A 23 16.66 43.50 -11.40
CA SER A 23 18.10 43.54 -11.19
C SER A 23 18.77 42.40 -11.97
N GLN A 24 19.74 42.71 -12.83
CA GLN A 24 20.51 41.67 -13.53
C GLN A 24 21.46 40.94 -12.56
N PRO A 25 21.60 39.60 -12.68
CA PRO A 25 22.59 38.86 -11.88
C PRO A 25 24.01 39.17 -12.37
N GLY A 26 24.89 39.66 -11.49
CA GLY A 26 26.33 39.74 -11.75
C GLY A 26 26.96 41.14 -11.77
N LEU A 27 26.20 42.23 -11.70
CA LEU A 27 26.78 43.55 -11.39
C LEU A 27 26.93 43.72 -9.87
N ALA A 28 28.15 44.05 -9.45
CA ALA A 28 28.52 44.26 -8.06
C ALA A 28 27.57 45.23 -7.35
N LYS A 29 27.36 44.97 -6.06
CA LYS A 29 26.64 45.81 -5.09
C LYS A 29 27.21 47.23 -5.04
N SER A 30 26.81 48.09 -5.97
CA SER A 30 26.66 49.52 -5.69
C SER A 30 25.17 49.82 -5.83
N GLY A 31 24.48 49.85 -4.69
CA GLY A 31 23.08 50.22 -4.67
C GLY A 31 22.87 51.60 -5.27
N PRO A 32 21.72 51.89 -5.88
CA PRO A 32 21.36 53.25 -6.19
C PRO A 32 20.47 53.81 -5.06
N ALA A 33 21.01 54.84 -4.39
CA ALA A 33 20.38 55.85 -3.54
C ALA A 33 20.33 55.65 -2.00
N ILE A 34 21.27 56.33 -1.32
CA ILE A 34 21.14 56.86 0.06
C ILE A 34 20.38 58.20 0.08
N SER A 35 19.45 58.39 -0.85
CA SER A 35 18.55 59.54 -0.88
C SER A 35 17.14 59.05 -1.19
N SER A 36 16.14 59.59 -0.50
CA SER A 36 14.73 59.31 -0.77
C SER A 36 14.40 59.53 -2.26
N TRP A 37 14.01 58.47 -2.99
CA TRP A 37 13.66 58.50 -4.43
C TRP A 37 12.26 57.91 -4.66
N PRO A 38 11.48 58.34 -5.69
CA PRO A 38 11.50 59.61 -6.44
C PRO A 38 10.36 60.57 -6.06
N MET A 39 10.62 61.87 -6.11
CA MET A 39 9.57 62.88 -6.28
C MET A 39 9.25 63.03 -7.77
N PHE A 40 8.04 62.68 -8.18
CA PHE A 40 7.48 63.18 -9.44
C PHE A 40 6.89 64.58 -9.18
N GLY A 41 7.32 65.58 -9.96
CA GLY A 41 6.67 66.90 -10.04
C GLY A 41 7.30 68.08 -9.30
N LYS A 42 8.40 67.94 -8.54
CA LYS A 42 9.03 69.09 -7.84
C LYS A 42 10.47 69.37 -8.26
N ASN A 43 10.60 70.20 -9.28
CA ASN A 43 11.78 71.04 -9.53
C ASN A 43 11.82 72.21 -8.53
N SER A 44 12.53 72.05 -7.42
CA SER A 44 12.67 73.07 -6.36
C SER A 44 13.62 74.23 -6.72
N ARG A 45 13.46 74.84 -7.89
CA ARG A 45 14.09 76.13 -8.19
C ARG A 45 13.12 77.07 -8.89
N ARG A 46 12.62 78.02 -8.08
CA ARG A 46 11.87 79.24 -8.39
C ARG A 46 10.36 79.06 -8.60
N LEU A 47 9.60 79.34 -7.53
CA LEU A 47 8.52 80.34 -7.47
C LEU A 47 8.15 80.51 -5.98
N PRO A 48 8.40 81.68 -5.35
CA PRO A 48 7.80 81.95 -4.04
C PRO A 48 6.32 82.25 -4.27
N GLY A 49 5.43 81.38 -3.76
CA GLY A 49 4.00 81.65 -3.69
C GLY A 49 3.08 80.85 -4.62
N LEU A 50 3.08 79.52 -4.55
CA LEU A 50 1.93 78.71 -4.97
C LEU A 50 1.65 77.63 -3.91
N ILE A 51 0.60 77.90 -3.13
CA ILE A 51 -0.42 77.01 -2.55
C ILE A 51 0.11 75.67 -1.99
N GLU A 52 0.07 75.53 -0.67
CA GLU A 52 -0.11 74.22 -0.06
C GLU A 52 -1.41 73.65 -0.65
N GLU A 53 -1.32 72.75 -1.64
CA GLU A 53 -2.48 71.97 -2.07
C GLU A 53 -2.87 71.09 -0.88
N ASP A 54 -3.82 71.60 -0.09
CA ASP A 54 -4.66 70.85 0.81
C ASP A 54 -5.24 69.66 0.03
N ASN A 55 -4.59 68.50 0.13
CA ASN A 55 -5.03 67.28 -0.54
C ASN A 55 -6.11 66.61 0.32
N GLU A 56 -7.22 67.32 0.48
CA GLU A 56 -8.45 66.98 1.18
C GLU A 56 -9.14 65.76 0.53
N THR A 57 -8.55 64.58 0.74
CA THR A 57 -8.92 63.37 0.01
C THR A 57 -9.67 62.40 0.89
N ALA A 58 -10.85 61.98 0.42
CA ALA A 58 -11.62 60.89 0.99
C ALA A 58 -10.81 59.57 0.95
N PRO A 59 -11.12 58.58 1.82
CA PRO A 59 -10.40 57.33 1.86
C PRO A 59 -10.58 56.57 0.53
N HIS A 60 -9.52 56.04 -0.03
CA HIS A 60 -9.54 55.22 -1.24
C HIS A 60 -8.92 53.86 -0.95
N ILE A 61 -9.69 52.78 -1.07
CA ILE A 61 -9.22 51.42 -0.83
C ILE A 61 -8.26 51.00 -1.94
N VAL A 62 -7.02 50.70 -1.56
CA VAL A 62 -5.97 50.21 -2.46
C VAL A 62 -5.78 48.69 -2.35
N PHE A 63 -6.15 48.10 -1.21
CA PHE A 63 -6.21 46.65 -1.04
C PHE A 63 -7.57 46.26 -0.46
N GLN A 64 -8.34 45.53 -1.26
CA GLN A 64 -9.64 45.00 -0.84
C GLN A 64 -9.44 43.76 0.03
N PRO A 65 -10.32 43.53 1.03
CA PRO A 65 -10.35 42.23 1.69
C PRO A 65 -10.63 41.13 0.68
N GLN A 66 -10.28 39.88 1.02
CA GLN A 66 -10.50 38.73 0.15
C GLN A 66 -11.39 37.69 0.84
N SER A 67 -12.26 37.05 0.06
CA SER A 67 -13.05 35.91 0.51
C SER A 67 -12.13 34.77 0.95
N GLN A 68 -12.48 34.10 2.04
CA GLN A 68 -11.68 33.01 2.59
C GLN A 68 -12.54 31.80 2.89
N THR A 69 -11.95 30.61 2.71
CA THR A 69 -12.51 29.37 3.23
C THR A 69 -11.56 28.81 4.26
N ARG A 70 -12.00 28.70 5.51
CA ARG A 70 -11.16 28.24 6.63
C ARG A 70 -11.76 27.03 7.32
N PRO A 71 -10.95 26.06 7.79
CA PRO A 71 -11.42 25.03 8.71
C PRO A 71 -11.90 25.64 10.03
N LEU A 72 -12.83 24.97 10.70
CA LEU A 72 -13.24 25.29 12.07
C LEU A 72 -12.04 25.38 13.02
N GLY A 73 -12.05 26.37 13.92
CA GLY A 73 -11.03 26.64 14.93
C GLY A 73 -9.78 27.36 14.41
N GLN A 74 -9.68 27.65 13.11
CA GLN A 74 -8.53 28.37 12.55
C GLN A 74 -8.68 29.89 12.67
N GLN A 75 -7.54 30.58 12.74
CA GLN A 75 -7.51 32.04 12.76
C GLN A 75 -7.88 32.62 11.39
N VAL A 76 -8.64 33.71 11.40
CA VAL A 76 -9.03 34.49 10.21
C VAL A 76 -8.55 35.93 10.35
N ALA A 77 -8.10 36.50 9.25
CA ALA A 77 -7.75 37.91 9.13
C ALA A 77 -8.36 38.49 7.86
N LEU A 78 -9.27 39.47 7.97
CA LEU A 78 -9.74 40.29 6.85
C LEU A 78 -9.12 41.67 6.97
N ILE A 79 -8.49 42.16 5.89
CA ILE A 79 -7.69 43.38 5.90
C ILE A 79 -8.13 44.29 4.76
N ALA A 80 -8.27 45.58 5.04
CA ALA A 80 -8.43 46.61 4.02
C ALA A 80 -7.34 47.68 4.17
N GLU A 81 -6.60 47.94 3.09
CA GLU A 81 -5.60 49.02 3.04
C GLU A 81 -6.14 50.18 2.22
N ILE A 82 -5.87 51.40 2.69
CA ILE A 82 -6.41 52.64 2.13
C ILE A 82 -5.34 53.72 1.99
N HIS A 83 -5.56 54.59 1.02
CA HIS A 83 -4.91 55.90 0.89
C HIS A 83 -5.90 57.02 1.24
N GLY A 84 -5.40 58.20 1.58
CA GLY A 84 -6.20 59.39 1.86
C GLY A 84 -5.63 60.17 3.04
N GLN A 85 -6.33 61.22 3.47
CA GLN A 85 -5.94 61.99 4.64
C GLN A 85 -6.61 61.44 5.92
N GLY A 86 -5.81 61.02 6.89
CA GLY A 86 -6.31 60.61 8.21
C GLY A 86 -6.77 61.79 9.08
N PRO A 87 -7.38 61.52 10.25
CA PRO A 87 -7.62 60.19 10.82
C PRO A 87 -8.75 59.43 10.12
N PHE A 88 -8.67 58.10 10.15
CA PHE A 88 -9.67 57.20 9.55
C PHE A 88 -10.46 56.49 10.64
N GLN A 89 -11.77 56.39 10.42
CA GLN A 89 -12.67 55.59 11.24
C GLN A 89 -13.09 54.36 10.44
N TYR A 90 -12.83 53.18 11.01
CA TYR A 90 -13.22 51.90 10.41
C TYR A 90 -14.43 51.35 11.16
N GLN A 91 -15.32 50.68 10.44
CA GLN A 91 -16.37 49.85 11.04
C GLN A 91 -16.61 48.63 10.15
N TRP A 92 -16.35 47.44 10.69
CA TRP A 92 -16.66 46.18 10.01
C TRP A 92 -18.12 45.80 10.16
N TYR A 93 -18.65 45.13 9.15
CA TYR A 93 -20.02 44.61 9.08
C TYR A 93 -19.98 43.13 8.73
N LYS A 94 -20.95 42.38 9.28
CA LYS A 94 -21.25 40.99 8.92
C LYS A 94 -22.72 40.87 8.57
N ASP A 95 -23.03 40.32 7.40
CA ASP A 95 -24.40 40.08 6.92
C ASP A 95 -25.30 41.34 6.96
N GLY A 96 -24.68 42.52 6.79
CA GLY A 96 -25.35 43.82 6.84
C GLY A 96 -25.34 44.54 8.19
N GLU A 97 -24.99 43.86 9.28
CA GLU A 97 -24.99 44.40 10.64
C GLU A 97 -23.58 44.79 11.13
N PRO A 98 -23.42 45.90 11.88
CA PRO A 98 -22.11 46.34 12.36
C PRO A 98 -21.59 45.40 13.46
N ILE A 99 -20.33 44.99 13.34
CA ILE A 99 -19.65 44.17 14.34
C ILE A 99 -19.11 45.10 15.45
N VAL A 100 -19.69 45.01 16.64
CA VAL A 100 -19.38 45.92 17.76
C VAL A 100 -17.89 45.87 18.13
N GLY A 101 -17.26 47.04 18.19
CA GLY A 101 -15.86 47.19 18.61
C GLY A 101 -14.82 46.86 17.53
N GLN A 102 -15.24 46.43 16.33
CA GLN A 102 -14.32 46.12 15.23
C GLN A 102 -14.06 47.37 14.38
N THR A 103 -13.21 48.25 14.92
CA THR A 103 -12.88 49.56 14.33
C THR A 103 -11.42 49.68 13.89
N GLN A 104 -10.78 48.55 13.62
CA GLN A 104 -9.39 48.47 13.16
C GLN A 104 -9.33 48.16 11.66
N PRO A 105 -8.20 48.48 10.98
CA PRO A 105 -8.00 48.12 9.57
C PRO A 105 -8.06 46.61 9.29
N MET A 106 -7.85 45.78 10.32
CA MET A 106 -7.88 44.33 10.26
C MET A 106 -8.94 43.79 11.23
N LEU A 107 -9.87 42.99 10.71
CA LEU A 107 -10.77 42.15 11.50
C LEU A 107 -10.08 40.80 11.74
N SER A 108 -9.85 40.46 13.01
CA SER A 108 -9.21 39.20 13.42
C SER A 108 -10.20 38.32 14.17
N ILE A 109 -10.33 37.07 13.74
CA ILE A 109 -11.08 36.02 14.44
C ILE A 109 -10.05 35.00 14.91
N GLY A 110 -9.93 34.81 16.23
CA GLY A 110 -8.91 33.91 16.81
C GLY A 110 -9.19 32.44 16.53
N GLU A 111 -10.39 31.98 16.87
CA GLU A 111 -10.87 30.63 16.64
C GLU A 111 -12.19 30.68 15.88
N ALA A 112 -12.15 30.42 14.58
CA ALA A 112 -13.36 30.52 13.76
C ALA A 112 -14.38 29.42 14.10
N THR A 113 -15.63 29.84 14.28
CA THR A 113 -16.79 28.98 14.53
C THR A 113 -17.71 28.94 13.30
N ASN A 114 -18.72 28.09 13.30
CA ASN A 114 -19.69 28.06 12.18
C ASN A 114 -20.44 29.40 12.06
N ASP A 115 -20.65 30.11 13.16
CA ASP A 115 -21.39 31.38 13.22
C ASP A 115 -20.62 32.54 12.58
N ASP A 116 -19.30 32.38 12.40
CA ASP A 116 -18.44 33.33 11.66
C ASP A 116 -18.61 33.21 10.13
N THR A 117 -19.38 32.24 9.65
CA THR A 117 -19.71 32.18 8.22
C THR A 117 -20.66 33.33 7.86
N GLY A 118 -20.34 34.07 6.80
CA GLY A 118 -21.16 35.19 6.33
C GLY A 118 -20.42 36.11 5.37
N ASP A 119 -21.10 37.18 4.97
CA ASP A 119 -20.56 38.23 4.10
C ASP A 119 -20.08 39.43 4.92
N TYR A 120 -18.83 39.83 4.69
CA TYR A 120 -18.16 40.89 5.42
C TYR A 120 -17.82 42.07 4.52
N PHE A 121 -17.93 43.27 5.04
CA PHE A 121 -17.37 44.47 4.42
C PHE A 121 -16.96 45.48 5.50
N VAL A 122 -16.14 46.45 5.11
CA VAL A 122 -15.73 47.55 6.00
C VAL A 122 -16.11 48.89 5.38
N ASN A 123 -16.71 49.76 6.19
CA ASN A 123 -16.83 51.18 5.87
C ASN A 123 -15.65 51.92 6.51
N ILE A 124 -15.04 52.82 5.74
CA ILE A 124 -13.88 53.61 6.14
C ILE A 124 -14.19 55.07 5.85
N GLU A 125 -14.16 55.90 6.87
CA GLU A 125 -14.57 57.30 6.81
C GLU A 125 -13.49 58.25 7.31
N ASN A 126 -13.38 59.42 6.69
CA ASN A 126 -12.70 60.58 7.22
C ASN A 126 -13.58 61.84 7.02
N GLN A 127 -13.09 63.02 7.39
CA GLN A 127 -13.84 64.27 7.25
C GLN A 127 -14.22 64.64 5.80
N PHE A 128 -13.64 63.99 4.80
CA PHE A 128 -13.84 64.26 3.38
C PHE A 128 -14.76 63.25 2.69
N GLY A 129 -15.06 62.11 3.32
CA GLY A 129 -16.03 61.15 2.81
C GLY A 129 -15.91 59.74 3.37
N LEU A 130 -16.82 58.89 2.90
CA LEU A 130 -16.93 57.48 3.25
C LEU A 130 -16.69 56.61 2.02
N THR A 131 -15.86 55.58 2.19
CA THR A 131 -15.65 54.53 1.20
C THR A 131 -15.98 53.17 1.82
N ARG A 132 -16.61 52.30 1.02
CA ARG A 132 -16.97 50.94 1.40
C ARG A 132 -16.16 49.93 0.61
N SER A 133 -15.68 48.87 1.27
CA SER A 133 -15.02 47.75 0.59
C SER A 133 -16.00 46.92 -0.23
N PHE A 134 -15.47 46.10 -1.16
CA PHE A 134 -16.30 45.04 -1.73
C PHE A 134 -16.73 44.04 -0.64
N PRO A 135 -17.94 43.47 -0.74
CA PRO A 135 -18.33 42.38 0.14
C PRO A 135 -17.47 41.15 -0.14
N VAL A 136 -17.05 40.47 0.92
CA VAL A 136 -16.28 39.22 0.86
C VAL A 136 -16.93 38.15 1.70
N THR A 137 -16.89 36.91 1.22
CA THR A 137 -17.50 35.79 1.93
C THR A 137 -16.45 35.05 2.75
N LEU A 138 -16.72 34.88 4.04
CA LEU A 138 -15.99 33.95 4.90
C LEU A 138 -16.80 32.66 5.01
N THR A 139 -16.24 31.54 4.58
CA THR A 139 -16.85 30.21 4.74
C THR A 139 -16.05 29.38 5.71
N ILE A 140 -16.67 28.94 6.81
CA ILE A 140 -16.07 28.01 7.75
C ILE A 140 -16.49 26.57 7.40
N LYS A 141 -15.51 25.71 7.13
CA LYS A 141 -15.74 24.30 6.80
C LYS A 141 -15.85 23.47 8.09
N PRO A 142 -16.93 22.69 8.26
CA PRO A 142 -17.06 21.80 9.40
C PRO A 142 -15.97 20.72 9.37
N PRO A 143 -15.56 20.20 10.54
CA PRO A 143 -14.60 19.11 10.60
C PRO A 143 -15.19 17.83 9.99
N LYS A 144 -14.32 17.01 9.39
CA LYS A 144 -14.67 15.71 8.84
C LYS A 144 -14.13 14.58 9.72
N PRO A 145 -14.93 13.55 10.02
CA PRO A 145 -14.43 12.34 10.67
C PRO A 145 -13.40 11.64 9.78
N ALA A 146 -12.60 10.75 10.36
CA ALA A 146 -11.69 9.92 9.59
C ALA A 146 -12.48 9.08 8.57
N GLN A 147 -12.02 9.11 7.32
CA GLN A 147 -12.62 8.40 6.21
C GLN A 147 -11.57 7.65 5.41
N ILE A 148 -11.69 6.32 5.36
CA ILE A 148 -10.91 5.45 4.50
C ILE A 148 -11.30 5.69 3.04
N VAL A 149 -10.30 6.03 2.23
CA VAL A 149 -10.42 6.29 0.79
C VAL A 149 -9.80 5.17 -0.05
N LEU A 150 -8.89 4.39 0.53
CA LEU A 150 -8.32 3.19 -0.08
C LEU A 150 -8.25 2.09 0.97
N ASN A 151 -8.94 0.99 0.72
CA ASN A 151 -8.91 -0.21 1.57
C ASN A 151 -7.69 -1.09 1.27
N PRO A 152 -7.22 -1.87 2.27
CA PRO A 152 -6.27 -2.94 2.01
C PRO A 152 -6.87 -3.98 1.05
N LYS A 153 -6.01 -4.60 0.24
CA LYS A 153 -6.41 -5.60 -0.76
C LYS A 153 -6.07 -7.01 -0.28
N PRO A 154 -6.91 -8.02 -0.57
CA PRO A 154 -6.54 -9.40 -0.37
C PRO A 154 -5.24 -9.75 -1.09
N LEU A 155 -4.43 -10.60 -0.47
CA LEU A 155 -3.12 -10.98 -0.99
C LEU A 155 -2.89 -12.47 -0.78
N LYS A 156 -2.31 -13.12 -1.80
CA LYS A 156 -1.72 -14.45 -1.70
C LYS A 156 -0.21 -14.30 -1.86
N ALA A 157 0.56 -14.88 -0.96
CA ALA A 157 2.01 -14.80 -0.98
C ALA A 157 2.63 -16.11 -0.51
N GLU A 158 3.87 -16.36 -0.89
CA GLU A 158 4.58 -17.56 -0.48
C GLU A 158 5.17 -17.40 0.92
N TYR A 159 5.30 -18.51 1.63
CA TYR A 159 6.01 -18.58 2.91
C TYR A 159 7.42 -17.93 2.81
N GLY A 160 7.79 -17.17 3.83
CA GLY A 160 9.09 -16.49 3.91
C GLY A 160 9.19 -15.21 3.09
N GLN A 161 8.21 -14.87 2.25
CA GLN A 161 8.20 -13.59 1.54
C GLN A 161 7.95 -12.42 2.51
N THR A 162 8.34 -11.22 2.10
CA THR A 162 7.95 -9.98 2.76
C THR A 162 6.82 -9.34 1.96
N ILE A 163 5.73 -8.97 2.63
CA ILE A 163 4.57 -8.34 1.99
C ILE A 163 4.20 -7.02 2.66
N GLN A 164 3.36 -6.24 1.97
CA GLN A 164 2.81 -5.01 2.48
C GLN A 164 1.30 -4.92 2.23
N LEU A 165 0.57 -4.54 3.27
CA LEU A 165 -0.82 -4.10 3.20
C LEU A 165 -0.87 -2.59 3.41
N LYS A 166 -1.61 -1.88 2.56
CA LYS A 166 -1.73 -0.42 2.61
C LYS A 166 -3.18 0.00 2.79
N VAL A 167 -3.40 0.98 3.66
CA VAL A 167 -4.65 1.74 3.77
C VAL A 167 -4.38 3.22 3.59
N THR A 168 -5.37 3.95 3.08
CA THR A 168 -5.32 5.42 3.04
C THR A 168 -6.62 5.98 3.58
N ALA A 169 -6.51 7.02 4.40
CA ALA A 169 -7.62 7.74 4.99
C ALA A 169 -7.43 9.26 4.91
N ARG A 170 -8.54 9.99 5.02
CA ARG A 170 -8.59 11.44 5.08
C ARG A 170 -9.51 11.87 6.21
N GLY A 171 -9.23 13.00 6.83
CA GLY A 171 -10.04 13.54 7.90
C GLY A 171 -9.53 14.92 8.29
N SER A 172 -10.30 15.61 9.14
CA SER A 172 -9.82 16.84 9.77
C SER A 172 -8.87 16.50 10.91
N GLY A 173 -7.77 17.26 11.02
CA GLY A 173 -6.71 16.99 11.99
C GLY A 173 -5.94 15.70 11.70
N THR A 174 -5.19 15.24 12.68
CA THR A 174 -4.39 14.01 12.58
C THR A 174 -5.28 12.77 12.55
N VAL A 175 -5.04 11.88 11.59
CA VAL A 175 -5.65 10.55 11.53
C VAL A 175 -4.64 9.52 12.05
N THR A 176 -5.11 8.60 12.88
CA THR A 176 -4.34 7.49 13.46
C THR A 176 -4.92 6.16 12.98
N PHE A 177 -4.09 5.11 12.98
CA PHE A 177 -4.47 3.79 12.47
C PHE A 177 -4.25 2.70 13.51
N GLU A 178 -5.16 1.73 13.55
CA GLU A 178 -5.04 0.51 14.34
C GLU A 178 -5.31 -0.69 13.43
N TRP A 179 -4.28 -1.49 13.18
CA TRP A 179 -4.42 -2.72 12.40
C TRP A 179 -5.01 -3.84 13.26
N LEU A 180 -5.93 -4.60 12.68
CA LEU A 180 -6.56 -5.76 13.30
C LEU A 180 -6.29 -7.01 12.46
N LYS A 181 -6.08 -8.12 13.15
CA LYS A 181 -6.04 -9.47 12.59
C LYS A 181 -7.16 -10.29 13.22
N ASP A 182 -8.02 -10.87 12.39
CA ASP A 182 -9.15 -11.71 12.80
C ASP A 182 -10.07 -11.00 13.83
N GLY A 183 -10.21 -9.67 13.67
CA GLY A 183 -11.04 -8.81 14.52
C GLY A 183 -10.40 -8.36 15.84
N ALA A 184 -9.17 -8.79 16.14
CA ALA A 184 -8.41 -8.37 17.32
C ALA A 184 -7.25 -7.44 16.93
N SER A 185 -6.87 -6.51 17.82
CA SER A 185 -5.72 -5.62 17.59
C SER A 185 -4.46 -6.45 17.32
N LEU A 186 -3.73 -6.09 16.27
CA LEU A 186 -2.53 -6.80 15.85
C LEU A 186 -1.42 -6.64 16.90
N ASP A 187 -0.79 -7.74 17.29
CA ASP A 187 0.39 -7.71 18.16
C ASP A 187 1.63 -7.24 17.39
N ILE A 188 1.98 -5.97 17.59
CA ILE A 188 3.11 -5.31 16.91
C ILE A 188 4.45 -5.52 17.61
N ALA A 189 4.51 -6.28 18.71
CA ALA A 189 5.76 -6.52 19.45
C ALA A 189 6.69 -7.51 18.73
N GLN A 190 6.26 -8.10 17.61
CA GLN A 190 7.04 -9.06 16.84
C GLN A 190 8.01 -8.33 15.89
N ASP A 191 9.30 -8.69 15.92
CA ASP A 191 10.34 -8.11 15.06
C ASP A 191 10.07 -8.22 13.54
N ARG A 192 9.16 -9.12 13.14
CA ARG A 192 8.75 -9.33 11.74
C ARG A 192 7.69 -8.33 11.26
N ILE A 193 7.09 -7.57 12.17
CA ILE A 193 5.98 -6.65 11.87
C ILE A 193 6.48 -5.22 11.96
N GLU A 194 6.30 -4.46 10.88
CA GLU A 194 6.61 -3.03 10.84
C GLU A 194 5.39 -2.25 10.37
N ILE A 195 5.06 -1.16 11.06
CA ILE A 195 4.00 -0.23 10.67
C ILE A 195 4.63 1.12 10.38
N LEU A 196 4.32 1.66 9.19
CA LEU A 196 4.64 3.03 8.81
C LEU A 196 3.35 3.82 8.67
N ASP A 197 3.16 4.79 9.56
CA ASP A 197 2.09 5.78 9.48
C ASP A 197 2.67 7.12 9.01
N ASP A 198 2.10 7.69 7.95
CA ASP A 198 2.61 8.94 7.36
C ASP A 198 1.50 9.72 6.61
N TYR A 199 1.83 10.93 6.14
CA TYR A 199 0.94 11.84 5.46
C TYR A 199 1.51 12.31 4.11
N SER A 200 0.68 12.22 3.07
CA SER A 200 0.95 12.78 1.74
C SER A 200 -0.10 13.84 1.39
N PRO A 201 0.28 15.01 0.85
CA PRO A 201 -0.67 16.01 0.36
C PRO A 201 -1.59 15.49 -0.76
N ILE A 202 -1.17 14.46 -1.49
CA ILE A 202 -1.90 13.90 -2.62
C ILE A 202 -2.77 12.72 -2.18
N GLU A 203 -2.27 11.84 -1.32
CA GLU A 203 -3.02 10.63 -0.92
C GLU A 203 -3.87 10.86 0.33
N GLY A 204 -3.38 11.66 1.27
CA GLY A 204 -3.91 11.81 2.62
C GLY A 204 -3.01 11.11 3.65
N TYR A 205 -3.59 10.74 4.78
CA TYR A 205 -2.92 9.89 5.77
C TYR A 205 -2.93 8.46 5.27
N TYR A 206 -1.84 7.73 5.46
CA TYR A 206 -1.75 6.33 5.09
C TYR A 206 -0.99 5.53 6.13
N SER A 207 -1.31 4.24 6.19
CA SER A 207 -0.61 3.27 7.02
C SER A 207 -0.21 2.08 6.15
N ILE A 208 1.03 1.64 6.31
CA ILE A 208 1.59 0.47 5.64
C ILE A 208 1.99 -0.54 6.71
N LEU A 209 1.31 -1.68 6.72
CA LEU A 209 1.68 -2.86 7.50
C LEU A 209 2.61 -3.72 6.64
N THR A 210 3.86 -3.86 7.07
CA THR A 210 4.84 -4.75 6.47
C THR A 210 4.96 -6.01 7.33
N LEU A 211 4.76 -7.18 6.71
CA LEU A 211 5.00 -8.49 7.34
C LEU A 211 6.23 -9.11 6.67
N LYS A 212 7.31 -9.26 7.43
CA LYS A 212 8.57 -9.87 6.97
C LYS A 212 8.55 -11.37 7.22
N SER A 213 9.21 -12.11 6.34
CA SER A 213 9.43 -13.56 6.50
C SER A 213 8.14 -14.29 6.88
N LEU A 214 7.11 -14.17 6.01
CA LEU A 214 5.76 -14.68 6.24
C LEU A 214 5.75 -16.11 6.80
N GLN A 215 4.91 -16.32 7.80
CA GLN A 215 4.67 -17.58 8.47
C GLN A 215 3.23 -18.04 8.20
N THR A 216 2.93 -19.32 8.38
CA THR A 216 1.56 -19.84 8.19
C THR A 216 0.58 -19.27 9.20
N ASN A 217 1.04 -18.87 10.40
CA ASN A 217 0.21 -18.20 11.40
C ASN A 217 -0.04 -16.71 11.10
N ASP A 218 0.56 -16.14 10.06
CA ASP A 218 0.23 -14.81 9.55
C ASP A 218 -1.03 -14.85 8.66
N GLU A 219 -1.46 -16.02 8.17
CA GLU A 219 -2.75 -16.15 7.47
C GLU A 219 -3.89 -15.65 8.37
N GLY A 220 -4.83 -14.91 7.78
CA GLY A 220 -5.99 -14.38 8.46
C GLY A 220 -6.69 -13.26 7.71
N LEU A 221 -7.64 -12.64 8.41
CA LEU A 221 -8.44 -11.52 7.96
C LEU A 221 -7.90 -10.22 8.54
N TYR A 222 -7.32 -9.36 7.70
CA TYR A 222 -6.76 -8.09 8.11
C TYR A 222 -7.74 -6.94 7.84
N SER A 223 -7.89 -6.06 8.81
CA SER A 223 -8.64 -4.81 8.69
C SER A 223 -7.92 -3.70 9.46
N VAL A 224 -8.39 -2.47 9.31
CA VAL A 224 -7.77 -1.32 9.99
C VAL A 224 -8.82 -0.30 10.37
N VAL A 225 -8.72 0.23 11.59
CA VAL A 225 -9.56 1.31 12.10
C VAL A 225 -8.79 2.62 11.96
N ALA A 226 -9.30 3.52 11.11
CA ALA A 226 -8.81 4.89 10.99
C ALA A 226 -9.60 5.80 11.93
N SER A 227 -8.91 6.59 12.75
CA SER A 227 -9.54 7.42 13.79
C SER A 227 -9.02 8.85 13.81
N ASN A 228 -9.91 9.82 14.04
CA ASN A 228 -9.55 11.17 14.48
C ASN A 228 -10.49 11.62 15.62
N GLN A 229 -10.30 12.84 16.14
CA GLN A 229 -11.12 13.40 17.23
C GLN A 229 -12.62 13.53 16.89
N TYR A 230 -13.01 13.38 15.62
CA TYR A 230 -14.39 13.56 15.15
C TYR A 230 -15.09 12.25 14.78
N GLY A 231 -14.38 11.13 14.75
CA GLY A 231 -14.97 9.82 14.47
C GLY A 231 -13.95 8.77 14.02
N LYS A 232 -14.46 7.55 13.86
CA LYS A 232 -13.69 6.39 13.42
C LYS A 232 -14.37 5.75 12.22
N MET A 233 -13.59 5.11 11.36
CA MET A 233 -14.09 4.22 10.32
C MET A 233 -13.17 3.00 10.19
N GLU A 234 -13.78 1.82 10.12
CA GLU A 234 -13.09 0.56 9.86
C GLU A 234 -13.06 0.24 8.36
N SER A 235 -11.98 -0.38 7.90
CA SER A 235 -11.79 -0.76 6.50
C SER A 235 -12.65 -1.96 6.12
N THR A 236 -12.76 -2.23 4.82
CA THR A 236 -13.12 -3.58 4.38
C THR A 236 -12.02 -4.57 4.78
N VAL A 237 -12.40 -5.84 4.92
CA VAL A 237 -11.48 -6.93 5.27
C VAL A 237 -10.65 -7.37 4.06
N ALA A 238 -9.35 -7.53 4.26
CA ALA A 238 -8.41 -8.13 3.31
C ALA A 238 -7.99 -9.52 3.80
N LYS A 239 -8.27 -10.57 3.02
CA LYS A 239 -7.76 -11.91 3.32
C LYS A 239 -6.29 -12.02 2.90
N LEU A 240 -5.41 -12.36 3.84
CA LEU A 240 -4.04 -12.81 3.56
C LEU A 240 -4.02 -14.34 3.57
N SER A 241 -3.59 -14.95 2.48
CA SER A 241 -3.29 -16.39 2.43
C SER A 241 -1.82 -16.63 2.17
N VAL A 242 -1.24 -17.58 2.89
CA VAL A 242 0.20 -17.91 2.82
C VAL A 242 0.35 -19.30 2.22
N ASP A 243 1.03 -19.39 1.08
CA ASP A 243 1.31 -20.66 0.41
C ASP A 243 2.62 -21.26 0.93
N PRO A 244 2.59 -22.41 1.65
CA PRO A 244 3.80 -23.03 2.17
C PRO A 244 4.31 -24.18 1.28
N SER A 245 3.83 -24.32 0.04
CA SER A 245 4.14 -25.47 -0.83
C SER A 245 5.64 -25.72 -1.01
N HIS A 246 6.47 -24.67 -1.03
CA HIS A 246 7.94 -24.82 -1.14
C HIS A 246 8.60 -25.45 0.09
N LEU A 247 7.92 -25.47 1.25
CA LEU A 247 8.38 -26.17 2.44
C LEU A 247 8.07 -27.67 2.39
N PHE A 248 7.14 -28.08 1.52
CA PHE A 248 6.81 -29.48 1.36
C PHE A 248 7.92 -30.21 0.60
N LYS A 249 8.50 -31.21 1.26
CA LYS A 249 9.52 -32.09 0.71
C LYS A 249 9.16 -33.51 1.10
N PHE A 250 9.52 -34.45 0.24
CA PHE A 250 9.42 -35.86 0.62
C PHE A 250 10.57 -36.64 -0.01
N SER A 251 10.93 -37.70 0.70
CA SER A 251 12.08 -38.54 0.40
C SER A 251 11.65 -39.99 0.48
N ILE A 252 12.10 -40.80 -0.48
CA ILE A 252 11.96 -42.25 -0.40
C ILE A 252 13.10 -42.76 0.48
N THR A 253 12.76 -43.47 1.55
CA THR A 253 13.75 -43.96 2.52
C THR A 253 14.18 -45.39 2.19
N SER A 254 13.23 -46.29 1.93
CA SER A 254 13.52 -47.69 1.60
C SER A 254 12.35 -48.40 0.91
N LEU A 255 12.64 -49.41 0.09
CA LEU A 255 11.68 -50.45 -0.30
C LEU A 255 11.87 -51.66 0.64
N GLU A 256 10.78 -52.12 1.24
CA GLU A 256 10.77 -53.23 2.19
C GLU A 256 10.53 -54.58 1.49
N ASP A 257 11.06 -55.66 2.08
CA ASP A 257 10.96 -57.04 1.54
C ASP A 257 9.53 -57.60 1.54
N ASP A 258 8.57 -56.92 2.16
CA ASP A 258 7.15 -57.28 2.11
C ASP A 258 6.37 -56.47 1.07
N GLY A 259 7.08 -55.67 0.26
CA GLY A 259 6.49 -54.98 -0.86
C GLY A 259 5.98 -53.57 -0.58
N TYR A 260 6.35 -53.00 0.56
CA TYR A 260 5.98 -51.65 0.95
C TYR A 260 7.10 -50.65 0.74
N LEU A 261 6.75 -49.43 0.35
CA LEU A 261 7.70 -48.33 0.22
C LEU A 261 7.56 -47.37 1.39
N LYS A 262 8.67 -47.11 2.08
CA LYS A 262 8.78 -46.11 3.15
C LYS A 262 9.07 -44.74 2.55
N ILE A 263 8.22 -43.79 2.88
CA ILE A 263 8.35 -42.39 2.46
C ILE A 263 8.35 -41.54 3.71
N GLU A 264 9.24 -40.57 3.71
CA GLU A 264 9.29 -39.51 4.71
C GLU A 264 8.80 -38.22 4.05
N ALA A 265 7.74 -37.63 4.58
CA ALA A 265 7.21 -36.35 4.13
C ALA A 265 7.45 -35.29 5.22
N VAL A 266 8.04 -34.17 4.80
CA VAL A 266 8.31 -32.99 5.62
C VAL A 266 7.48 -31.85 5.05
N GLY A 267 6.79 -31.12 5.92
CA GLY A 267 6.05 -29.92 5.52
C GLY A 267 5.48 -29.22 6.74
N PRO A 268 4.61 -28.22 6.58
CA PRO A 268 4.07 -27.46 7.71
C PRO A 268 3.18 -28.32 8.61
N ILE A 269 3.31 -28.16 9.94
CA ILE A 269 2.68 -29.04 10.94
C ILE A 269 1.14 -29.03 10.93
N ASN A 270 0.52 -27.97 10.40
CA ASN A 270 -0.93 -27.81 10.29
C ASN A 270 -1.49 -28.22 8.92
N HIS A 271 -0.71 -28.94 8.10
CA HIS A 271 -1.14 -29.43 6.81
C HIS A 271 -1.26 -30.95 6.80
N LYS A 272 -2.04 -31.45 5.85
CA LYS A 272 -2.14 -32.89 5.57
C LYS A 272 -1.53 -33.17 4.21
N VAL A 273 -0.93 -34.34 4.08
CA VAL A 273 -0.49 -34.88 2.81
C VAL A 273 -1.56 -35.84 2.31
N VAL A 274 -2.15 -35.55 1.15
CA VAL A 274 -2.99 -36.48 0.42
C VAL A 274 -2.11 -37.25 -0.55
N ILE A 275 -2.16 -38.56 -0.44
CA ILE A 275 -1.58 -39.49 -1.39
C ILE A 275 -2.69 -39.86 -2.35
N GLN A 276 -2.48 -39.59 -3.63
CA GLN A 276 -3.40 -39.96 -4.68
C GLN A 276 -2.75 -40.97 -5.61
N GLU A 277 -3.53 -41.94 -6.04
CA GLU A 277 -3.12 -42.95 -7.01
C GLU A 277 -3.85 -42.74 -8.33
N SER A 278 -3.22 -43.15 -9.42
CA SER A 278 -3.79 -43.12 -10.74
C SER A 278 -3.18 -44.18 -11.67
N THR A 279 -3.95 -44.66 -12.64
CA THR A 279 -3.44 -45.37 -13.83
C THR A 279 -3.53 -44.50 -15.10
N ASN A 280 -3.92 -43.23 -14.95
CA ASN A 280 -4.10 -42.25 -16.02
C ASN A 280 -3.86 -40.85 -15.45
N PHE A 281 -2.79 -40.15 -15.85
CA PHE A 281 -2.39 -38.85 -15.32
C PHE A 281 -3.47 -37.75 -15.28
N LEU A 282 -4.59 -37.91 -16.00
CA LEU A 282 -5.72 -36.99 -15.98
C LEU A 282 -6.79 -37.33 -14.92
N LYS A 283 -6.69 -38.47 -14.23
CA LYS A 283 -7.67 -38.95 -13.24
C LYS A 283 -6.97 -39.47 -12.00
N TRP A 284 -7.14 -38.80 -10.87
CA TRP A 284 -6.51 -39.16 -9.60
C TRP A 284 -7.54 -39.57 -8.56
N LYS A 285 -7.21 -40.57 -7.75
CA LYS A 285 -8.04 -41.07 -6.66
C LYS A 285 -7.30 -40.94 -5.34
N ASP A 286 -7.95 -40.35 -4.34
CA ASP A 286 -7.42 -40.29 -2.97
C ASP A 286 -7.25 -41.69 -2.41
N MET A 287 -6.04 -41.98 -1.92
CA MET A 287 -5.70 -43.23 -1.25
C MET A 287 -5.64 -43.04 0.26
N LEU A 288 -4.91 -42.02 0.70
CA LEU A 288 -4.58 -41.83 2.10
C LEU A 288 -4.37 -40.36 2.39
N THR A 289 -4.80 -39.91 3.56
CA THR A 289 -4.56 -38.54 4.04
C THR A 289 -3.88 -38.62 5.38
N ILE A 290 -2.68 -38.07 5.49
CA ILE A 290 -1.85 -38.16 6.71
C ILE A 290 -1.52 -36.76 7.21
N PRO A 291 -1.75 -36.46 8.50
CA PRO A 291 -1.33 -35.19 9.09
C PRO A 291 0.19 -35.15 9.31
N LEU A 292 0.82 -34.02 9.01
CA LEU A 292 2.22 -33.75 9.33
C LEU A 292 2.34 -33.42 10.82
N SER A 293 2.22 -34.41 11.69
CA SER A 293 1.94 -34.20 13.13
C SER A 293 3.15 -34.38 14.05
N LYS A 294 4.24 -34.99 13.59
CA LYS A 294 5.47 -35.18 14.38
C LYS A 294 6.37 -33.95 14.20
N PRO A 295 6.44 -33.00 15.14
CA PRO A 295 7.32 -31.83 15.00
C PRO A 295 8.76 -32.31 14.82
N LEU A 296 9.47 -31.73 13.84
CA LEU A 296 10.91 -31.91 13.74
C LEU A 296 11.58 -31.19 14.93
N PRO A 297 12.66 -31.76 15.49
CA PRO A 297 13.40 -31.08 16.55
C PRO A 297 13.81 -29.68 16.05
N PRO A 298 13.74 -28.64 16.90
CA PRO A 298 14.19 -27.32 16.51
C PRO A 298 15.64 -27.43 16.04
N ALA A 299 15.92 -26.96 14.82
CA ALA A 299 17.30 -26.72 14.44
C ALA A 299 17.87 -25.71 15.45
N ASP A 300 19.12 -25.96 15.86
CA ASP A 300 19.80 -25.27 16.95
C ASP A 300 20.17 -23.82 16.54
N ASP A 301 19.18 -22.98 16.21
CA ASP A 301 19.33 -21.53 16.09
C ASP A 301 18.00 -20.78 16.24
N SER A 302 18.09 -19.59 16.82
CA SER A 302 17.01 -18.65 17.12
C SER A 302 16.42 -17.96 15.88
N SER A 303 16.26 -18.69 14.77
CA SER A 303 16.00 -18.12 13.44
C SER A 303 14.58 -18.34 12.90
N GLY A 304 13.54 -18.43 13.73
CA GLY A 304 12.14 -18.41 13.24
C GLY A 304 11.86 -19.37 12.08
N GLN A 305 12.47 -20.56 12.11
CA GLN A 305 12.22 -21.58 11.11
C GLN A 305 10.77 -22.07 11.18
N PRO A 306 10.19 -22.53 10.05
CA PRO A 306 8.81 -22.97 10.01
C PRO A 306 8.57 -24.13 10.97
N ASP A 307 7.39 -24.16 11.61
CA ASP A 307 6.91 -25.35 12.32
C ASP A 307 6.69 -26.48 11.30
N LEU A 308 7.74 -27.28 11.08
CA LEU A 308 7.72 -28.41 10.18
C LEU A 308 7.36 -29.69 10.94
N GLY A 309 6.39 -30.41 10.40
CA GLY A 309 6.03 -31.76 10.78
C GLY A 309 6.65 -32.79 9.85
N LEU A 310 6.90 -33.96 10.40
CA LEU A 310 7.27 -35.18 9.72
C LEU A 310 6.06 -36.12 9.67
N ALA A 311 5.88 -36.80 8.54
CA ALA A 311 5.03 -37.96 8.42
C ALA A 311 5.82 -39.10 7.78
N GLU A 312 5.87 -40.24 8.47
CA GLU A 312 6.39 -41.49 7.93
C GLU A 312 5.20 -42.24 7.30
N LEU A 313 5.32 -42.59 6.02
CA LEU A 313 4.27 -43.20 5.22
C LEU A 313 4.78 -44.57 4.75
N ARG A 314 3.89 -45.57 4.77
CA ARG A 314 4.18 -46.92 4.28
C ARG A 314 3.16 -47.28 3.20
N LEU A 315 3.58 -47.23 1.95
CA LEU A 315 2.70 -47.43 0.80
C LEU A 315 2.81 -48.85 0.23
N PRO A 316 1.69 -49.59 0.05
CA PRO A 316 1.71 -50.88 -0.62
C PRO A 316 1.94 -50.67 -2.11
N VAL A 317 3.14 -50.98 -2.58
CA VAL A 317 3.50 -50.83 -4.00
C VAL A 317 3.52 -52.19 -4.71
N LEU A 318 3.75 -53.29 -3.99
CA LEU A 318 3.77 -54.65 -4.52
C LEU A 318 2.56 -55.49 -4.06
N PRO A 319 2.14 -56.52 -4.82
CA PRO A 319 1.15 -57.50 -4.38
C PRO A 319 1.66 -58.27 -3.15
N VAL A 320 0.87 -58.32 -2.07
CA VAL A 320 1.22 -59.02 -0.84
C VAL A 320 1.23 -60.53 -1.05
N GLY A 321 2.37 -61.20 -0.82
CA GLY A 321 2.47 -62.66 -0.76
C GLY A 321 3.07 -63.38 -1.99
N GLU A 322 3.62 -62.65 -2.97
CA GLU A 322 4.41 -63.25 -4.05
C GLU A 322 5.92 -63.18 -3.76
N ASP A 323 6.65 -64.24 -4.12
CA ASP A 323 8.10 -64.40 -3.90
C ASP A 323 8.91 -63.34 -4.68
N LEU A 324 9.43 -62.33 -3.97
CA LEU A 324 10.19 -61.21 -4.54
C LEU A 324 11.50 -61.65 -5.22
N GLU A 325 12.04 -62.83 -4.88
CA GLU A 325 13.27 -63.32 -5.49
C GLU A 325 13.07 -63.81 -6.94
N GLN A 326 11.84 -64.15 -7.35
CA GLN A 326 11.57 -64.75 -8.66
C GLN A 326 10.97 -63.82 -9.73
N LYS A 327 10.65 -62.55 -9.44
CA LYS A 327 10.06 -61.65 -10.47
C LYS A 327 10.51 -60.19 -10.39
N LYS A 328 10.86 -59.68 -11.59
CA LYS A 328 10.59 -58.32 -12.10
C LYS A 328 10.93 -57.16 -11.13
N VAL A 329 12.13 -56.58 -11.27
CA VAL A 329 12.54 -55.44 -10.44
C VAL A 329 11.65 -54.22 -10.77
N GLU A 330 10.99 -53.69 -9.75
CA GLU A 330 10.25 -52.45 -9.82
C GLU A 330 11.17 -51.26 -9.50
N ILE A 331 11.07 -50.19 -10.29
CA ILE A 331 11.93 -49.01 -10.13
C ILE A 331 11.05 -47.83 -9.75
N ALA A 332 11.29 -47.26 -8.57
CA ALA A 332 10.80 -45.93 -8.25
C ALA A 332 11.62 -44.89 -9.04
N VAL A 333 10.98 -44.17 -9.95
CA VAL A 333 11.65 -43.22 -10.86
C VAL A 333 10.98 -41.86 -10.77
N ARG A 334 11.71 -40.83 -10.36
CA ARG A 334 11.22 -39.45 -10.42
C ARG A 334 11.27 -38.95 -11.87
N LEU A 335 10.11 -38.79 -12.50
CA LEU A 335 9.98 -38.13 -13.81
C LEU A 335 9.88 -36.61 -13.65
N SER A 336 10.41 -35.88 -14.63
CA SER A 336 10.23 -34.42 -14.70
C SER A 336 8.81 -34.06 -15.19
N LYS A 337 8.26 -32.92 -14.76
CA LYS A 337 6.96 -32.41 -15.25
C LYS A 337 6.92 -32.32 -16.78
N LEU A 338 8.04 -31.91 -17.38
CA LEU A 338 8.21 -31.83 -18.82
C LEU A 338 8.10 -33.20 -19.51
N ALA A 339 8.71 -34.25 -18.94
CA ALA A 339 8.61 -35.60 -19.49
C ALA A 339 7.19 -36.15 -19.43
N ILE A 340 6.45 -35.83 -18.36
CA ILE A 340 5.04 -36.23 -18.18
C ILE A 340 4.16 -35.53 -19.22
N ALA A 341 4.25 -34.21 -19.32
CA ALA A 341 3.49 -33.41 -20.27
C ALA A 341 3.73 -33.88 -21.72
N LYS A 342 5.00 -34.14 -22.06
CA LYS A 342 5.37 -34.69 -23.36
C LYS A 342 4.74 -36.05 -23.61
N TRP A 343 4.79 -36.97 -22.65
CA TRP A 343 4.15 -38.28 -22.79
C TRP A 343 2.63 -38.19 -22.98
N ILE A 344 1.94 -37.32 -22.25
CA ILE A 344 0.50 -37.11 -22.42
C ILE A 344 0.19 -36.57 -23.82
N SER A 345 0.99 -35.62 -24.30
CA SER A 345 0.87 -35.09 -25.66
C SER A 345 1.08 -36.16 -26.72
N ASP A 346 2.13 -36.97 -26.57
CA ASP A 346 2.52 -37.98 -27.55
C ASP A 346 1.52 -39.16 -27.61
N GLU A 347 1.05 -39.66 -26.46
CA GLU A 347 0.18 -40.84 -26.38
C GLU A 347 -1.32 -40.52 -26.40
N GLN A 348 -1.74 -39.39 -25.81
CA GLN A 348 -3.15 -39.05 -25.68
C GLN A 348 -3.59 -37.94 -26.65
N GLY A 349 -2.65 -37.30 -27.35
CA GLY A 349 -2.93 -36.19 -28.26
C GLY A 349 -3.44 -34.93 -27.54
N ILE A 350 -3.14 -34.80 -26.23
CA ILE A 350 -3.59 -33.68 -25.39
C ILE A 350 -2.37 -32.84 -25.04
N GLU A 351 -2.37 -31.58 -25.49
CA GLU A 351 -1.34 -30.61 -25.10
C GLU A 351 -1.54 -30.21 -23.64
N VAL A 352 -0.50 -30.42 -22.82
CA VAL A 352 -0.51 -30.12 -21.39
C VAL A 352 0.64 -29.18 -21.07
N ASP A 353 0.36 -28.08 -20.40
CA ASP A 353 1.38 -27.20 -19.84
C ASP A 353 2.09 -27.95 -18.69
N PRO A 354 3.42 -28.19 -18.76
CA PRO A 354 4.16 -28.83 -17.68
C PRO A 354 3.96 -28.16 -16.32
N ASP A 355 3.80 -26.83 -16.27
CA ASP A 355 3.67 -26.09 -15.03
C ASP A 355 2.27 -26.27 -14.39
N SER A 356 1.28 -26.64 -15.19
CA SER A 356 -0.07 -27.00 -14.72
C SER A 356 -0.13 -28.37 -14.00
N LEU A 357 0.92 -29.20 -14.13
CA LEU A 357 0.97 -30.51 -13.48
C LEU A 357 1.28 -30.35 -11.98
N GLU A 358 0.25 -30.60 -11.16
CA GLU A 358 0.38 -30.85 -9.72
C GLU A 358 0.91 -32.28 -9.46
N VAL A 359 2.08 -32.64 -9.99
CA VAL A 359 2.67 -33.99 -9.82
C VAL A 359 4.11 -33.86 -9.34
N GLU A 360 4.42 -34.39 -8.16
CA GLU A 360 5.76 -34.30 -7.57
C GLU A 360 6.59 -35.59 -7.65
N LEU A 361 5.93 -36.76 -7.81
CA LEU A 361 6.57 -38.04 -8.13
C LEU A 361 5.61 -38.94 -8.92
N ILE A 362 6.18 -39.93 -9.61
CA ILE A 362 5.46 -40.98 -10.33
C ILE A 362 6.15 -42.29 -9.96
N PHE A 363 5.39 -43.32 -9.59
CA PHE A 363 5.93 -44.67 -9.50
C PHE A 363 5.63 -45.40 -10.81
N ILE A 364 6.55 -46.24 -11.27
CA ILE A 364 6.30 -47.15 -12.38
C ILE A 364 6.43 -48.55 -11.83
N LEU A 365 5.30 -49.22 -11.68
CA LEU A 365 5.27 -50.62 -11.27
C LEU A 365 5.20 -51.50 -12.52
N SER A 366 5.96 -52.60 -12.50
CA SER A 366 6.13 -53.63 -13.53
C SER A 366 7.19 -53.38 -14.62
N ARG A 367 8.39 -53.98 -14.45
CA ARG A 367 9.27 -54.36 -15.58
C ARG A 367 9.05 -55.83 -15.93
N ASP A 368 9.03 -56.22 -17.20
CA ASP A 368 8.98 -57.65 -17.57
C ASP A 368 10.33 -58.40 -17.42
N ASP A 369 11.40 -57.68 -17.04
CA ASP A 369 12.80 -58.14 -17.13
C ASP A 369 13.43 -58.44 -15.74
N THR A 370 14.28 -59.46 -15.65
CA THR A 370 14.96 -59.90 -14.41
C THR A 370 16.13 -58.99 -13.99
N ARG A 371 16.54 -59.03 -12.72
CA ARG A 371 17.67 -58.22 -12.17
C ARG A 371 18.98 -58.40 -12.96
N GLU A 372 19.24 -59.59 -13.49
CA GLU A 372 20.41 -59.88 -14.32
C GLU A 372 20.34 -59.24 -15.72
N GLN A 373 19.15 -59.21 -16.34
CA GLN A 373 18.94 -58.52 -17.62
C GLN A 373 19.19 -57.01 -17.47
N GLN A 374 18.92 -56.46 -16.29
CA GLN A 374 19.10 -55.05 -15.97
C GLN A 374 20.57 -54.66 -15.78
N LEU A 375 21.36 -55.50 -15.10
CA LEU A 375 22.80 -55.30 -14.98
C LEU A 375 23.50 -55.31 -16.34
N LYS A 376 23.00 -56.10 -17.30
CA LYS A 376 23.49 -56.14 -18.68
C LYS A 376 23.12 -54.91 -19.52
N GLN A 377 22.02 -54.24 -19.20
CA GLN A 377 21.53 -53.05 -19.92
C GLN A 377 22.08 -51.72 -19.34
N GLY A 378 22.83 -51.78 -18.24
CA GLY A 378 23.37 -50.59 -17.56
C GLY A 378 22.34 -49.99 -16.60
N TYR A 379 22.55 -50.19 -15.31
CA TYR A 379 21.74 -49.58 -14.25
C TYR A 379 22.50 -48.39 -13.65
N PRO A 380 21.85 -47.22 -13.39
CA PRO A 380 20.48 -46.85 -13.71
C PRO A 380 20.33 -46.19 -15.09
N LEU A 381 19.29 -46.56 -15.85
CA LEU A 381 18.86 -45.88 -17.08
C LEU A 381 18.22 -44.52 -16.72
N ASP A 382 18.47 -43.49 -17.53
CA ASP A 382 17.86 -42.16 -17.38
C ASP A 382 16.32 -42.27 -17.22
N PRO A 383 15.75 -41.75 -16.12
CA PRO A 383 14.30 -41.66 -15.89
C PRO A 383 13.48 -41.19 -17.09
N ASN A 384 14.01 -40.23 -17.86
CA ASN A 384 13.29 -39.60 -18.96
C ASN A 384 13.54 -40.32 -20.30
N HIS A 385 14.21 -41.48 -20.29
CA HIS A 385 14.49 -42.25 -21.50
C HIS A 385 13.18 -42.75 -22.16
N PRO A 386 13.05 -42.71 -23.50
CA PRO A 386 11.82 -43.12 -24.20
C PRO A 386 11.31 -44.52 -23.85
N GLU A 387 12.22 -45.48 -23.67
CA GLU A 387 11.85 -46.85 -23.25
C GLU A 387 11.28 -46.94 -21.82
N VAL A 388 11.58 -45.97 -20.95
CA VAL A 388 10.96 -45.85 -19.63
C VAL A 388 9.56 -45.24 -19.78
N LEU A 389 9.41 -44.21 -20.62
CA LEU A 389 8.13 -43.54 -20.87
C LEU A 389 7.09 -44.46 -21.53
N LYS A 390 7.47 -45.31 -22.49
CA LYS A 390 6.57 -46.31 -23.12
C LYS A 390 5.92 -47.27 -22.11
N ARG A 391 6.52 -47.45 -20.94
CA ARG A 391 6.04 -48.38 -19.91
C ARG A 391 5.00 -47.75 -18.99
N LEU A 392 4.81 -46.43 -19.06
CA LEU A 392 3.84 -45.71 -18.25
C LEU A 392 2.41 -46.21 -18.49
N GLU A 393 2.05 -46.64 -19.70
CA GLU A 393 0.72 -47.17 -20.01
C GLU A 393 0.25 -48.32 -19.11
N LYS A 394 1.18 -49.08 -18.54
CA LYS A 394 0.91 -50.24 -17.68
C LYS A 394 1.20 -49.96 -16.20
N GLY A 395 1.64 -48.75 -15.85
CA GLY A 395 2.06 -48.37 -14.51
C GLY A 395 0.91 -47.88 -13.63
N ARG A 396 1.13 -47.93 -12.31
CA ARG A 396 0.33 -47.20 -11.30
C ARG A 396 1.17 -46.04 -10.79
N PHE A 397 0.60 -44.86 -10.83
CA PHE A 397 1.23 -43.59 -10.47
C PHE A 397 0.73 -43.14 -9.11
N PHE A 398 1.60 -42.52 -8.31
CA PHE A 398 1.20 -41.92 -7.05
C PHE A 398 1.74 -40.51 -6.98
N ARG A 399 0.92 -39.56 -6.53
CA ARG A 399 1.35 -38.18 -6.25
C ARG A 399 1.00 -37.80 -4.82
N PHE A 400 1.76 -36.84 -4.31
CA PHE A 400 1.58 -36.26 -2.99
C PHE A 400 1.08 -34.83 -3.18
N LYS A 401 0.03 -34.46 -2.46
CA LYS A 401 -0.51 -33.11 -2.48
C LYS A 401 -0.61 -32.61 -1.05
N LEU A 402 -0.01 -31.46 -0.79
CA LEU A 402 -0.26 -30.74 0.45
C LEU A 402 -1.66 -30.14 0.40
N ILE A 403 -2.45 -30.39 1.43
CA ILE A 403 -3.75 -29.74 1.63
C ILE A 403 -3.78 -29.08 3.00
N GLU A 404 -4.46 -27.95 3.08
CA GLU A 404 -4.74 -27.28 4.35
C GLU A 404 -5.54 -28.21 5.25
N ALA A 405 -5.20 -28.29 6.54
CA ALA A 405 -6.13 -28.87 7.48
C ALA A 405 -7.35 -27.95 7.55
N LEU A 406 -8.55 -28.49 7.26
CA LEU A 406 -9.80 -27.78 7.55
C LEU A 406 -9.71 -27.23 8.97
N ALA A 407 -9.82 -25.90 9.12
CA ALA A 407 -10.01 -25.29 10.42
C ALA A 407 -11.17 -26.02 11.11
N PRO A 408 -11.08 -26.37 12.41
CA PRO A 408 -12.25 -26.81 13.13
C PRO A 408 -13.34 -25.76 12.91
N ALA A 409 -14.52 -26.19 12.47
CA ALA A 409 -15.65 -25.30 12.30
C ALA A 409 -15.86 -24.50 13.61
N PRO A 410 -16.18 -23.20 13.52
CA PRO A 410 -16.27 -22.32 14.67
C PRO A 410 -17.22 -22.82 15.76
#